data_AF-A0A6P7PWB4-F1
#
_entry.id   AF-A0A6P7PWB4-F1
#
_cell.length_a   1.000
_cell.length_b   1.000
_cell.length_c   1.000
_cell.angle_alpha   90.00
_cell.angle_beta   90.00
_cell.angle_gamma   90.00
#
_symmetry.space_group_name_H-M   'P 1'
#
loop_
_entity.id
_entity.type
_entity.pdbx_description
1 polymer ?
#
loop_
_entity_poly.entity_id
_entity_poly.type
_entity_poly.pdbx_seq_one_letter_code
_entity_poly.pdbx_strand_id
1 'polypeptide(L)'
;MPDVTELAKAEFLQRHLFINIRVLSAHLSKANQDYDTSLEELVSLAHLAAQHSDSNFEDLEQKFKNAAERLLENVKSSTQKVEDCLNYVRDPRARSNLRSINDHLTFQISDVISRARLVVETHYVCDTLSLDVRIQCWSAKAHYVVEEIGKQDGIHPEAKEHIKAGLQGRTPDNSTEMAAAPSINREAGCPSDTIIIPWQKAEAESKHAAEANVCTERAQGVLGSSAYREASSLTYTSLFLKQESDSWDPKDNRIVQVTRKMADTICSMTQYLRKKGPILNKDAFVTAAKDVMLKSQSVTQFIRVIANHCLDKQCAVELSLVVDQILTITNQLNIISSVNAVTPGCKSSDEILVKNAQNLLQTVLRGVHAAETACITGLKQPEPNSDGAEATALCFQWKRKLEIHRAQQTSNPETDELGLRKTSLHPVAPSLAPPIVHDSYK
;
A
#
# COMPACT_ATOMS: atom_id res chain seq x y z
N MET A 1 -48.32 42.26 31.02
CA MET A 1 -46.99 42.72 31.45
C MET A 1 -46.39 41.59 32.27
N PRO A 2 -45.22 41.03 31.91
CA PRO A 2 -44.57 40.03 32.75
C PRO A 2 -44.30 40.63 34.14
N ASP A 3 -44.49 39.83 35.19
CA ASP A 3 -44.17 40.22 36.57
C ASP A 3 -42.67 40.54 36.67
N VAL A 4 -42.33 41.64 37.35
CA VAL A 4 -40.94 42.13 37.48
C VAL A 4 -40.04 41.06 38.10
N THR A 5 -40.61 40.22 38.98
CA THR A 5 -39.88 39.12 39.60
C THR A 5 -39.53 37.99 38.62
N GLU A 6 -40.41 37.68 37.66
CA GLU A 6 -40.17 36.68 36.62
C GLU A 6 -39.16 37.17 35.59
N LEU A 7 -39.18 38.47 35.25
CA LEU A 7 -38.17 39.07 34.38
C LEU A 7 -36.77 39.05 35.04
N ALA A 8 -36.69 39.36 36.34
CA ALA A 8 -35.43 39.32 37.09
C ALA A 8 -34.85 37.90 37.19
N LYS A 9 -35.70 36.88 37.39
CA LYS A 9 -35.26 35.47 37.38
C LYS A 9 -34.76 35.05 36.00
N ALA A 10 -35.46 35.43 34.93
CA ALA A 10 -35.05 35.12 33.56
C ALA A 10 -33.70 35.78 33.22
N GLU A 11 -33.50 37.05 33.56
CA GLU A 11 -32.20 37.72 33.37
C GLU A 11 -31.09 37.07 34.18
N PHE A 12 -31.35 36.70 35.44
CA PHE A 12 -30.36 36.02 36.27
C PHE A 12 -29.94 34.68 35.67
N LEU A 13 -30.91 33.86 35.23
CA LEU A 13 -30.66 32.60 34.56
C LEU A 13 -29.88 32.79 33.26
N GLN A 14 -30.24 33.79 32.45
CA GLN A 14 -29.54 34.10 31.21
C GLN A 14 -28.08 34.49 31.46
N ARG A 15 -27.80 35.35 32.44
CA ARG A 15 -26.44 35.74 32.81
C ARG A 15 -25.64 34.57 33.36
N HIS A 16 -26.26 33.72 34.18
CA HIS A 16 -25.61 32.53 34.72
C HIS A 16 -25.24 31.52 33.62
N LEU A 17 -26.17 31.23 32.71
CA LEU A 17 -25.92 30.39 31.55
C LEU A 17 -24.82 30.96 30.66
N PHE A 18 -24.81 32.28 30.44
CA PHE A 18 -23.79 32.95 29.65
C PHE A 18 -22.39 32.79 30.26
N ILE A 19 -22.26 32.95 31.59
CA ILE A 19 -20.99 32.74 32.29
C ILE A 19 -20.56 31.27 32.15
N ASN A 20 -21.46 30.31 32.36
CA ASN A 20 -21.14 28.89 32.24
C ASN A 20 -20.69 28.52 30.82
N ILE A 21 -21.35 29.04 29.79
CA ILE A 21 -20.95 28.84 28.38
C ILE A 21 -19.55 29.40 28.17
N ARG A 22 -19.25 30.61 28.65
CA ARG A 22 -17.91 31.21 28.51
C ARG A 22 -16.82 30.39 29.20
N VAL A 23 -17.09 29.87 30.40
CA VAL A 23 -16.15 29.01 31.12
C VAL A 23 -15.89 27.72 30.33
N LEU A 24 -16.95 27.08 29.82
CA LEU A 24 -16.81 25.89 28.99
C LEU A 24 -16.05 26.16 27.68
N SER A 25 -16.34 27.26 27.01
CA SER A 25 -15.62 27.68 25.79
C SER A 25 -14.13 27.89 26.07
N ALA A 26 -13.77 28.51 27.20
CA ALA A 26 -12.37 28.69 27.58
C ALA A 26 -11.65 27.35 27.85
N HIS A 27 -12.34 26.39 28.48
CA HIS A 27 -11.79 25.05 28.68
C HIS A 27 -11.62 24.29 27.35
N LEU A 28 -12.58 24.39 26.44
CA LEU A 28 -12.50 23.79 25.11
C LEU A 28 -11.39 24.41 24.27
N SER A 29 -11.23 25.73 24.34
CA SER A 29 -10.15 26.44 23.64
C SER A 29 -8.79 25.95 24.12
N LYS A 30 -8.60 25.84 25.45
CA LYS A 30 -7.37 25.29 26.01
C LYS A 30 -7.08 23.85 25.56
N ALA A 31 -8.10 23.02 25.41
CA ALA A 31 -7.93 21.63 24.96
C ALA A 31 -7.69 21.50 23.45
N ASN A 32 -8.20 22.45 22.67
CA ASN A 32 -8.17 22.42 21.20
C ASN A 32 -7.37 23.59 20.60
N GLN A 33 -6.42 24.13 21.38
CA GLN A 33 -5.71 25.37 21.05
C GLN A 33 -5.07 25.35 19.66
N ASP A 34 -4.51 24.21 19.27
CA ASP A 34 -3.87 24.08 17.96
C ASP A 34 -4.87 24.19 16.78
N TYR A 35 -6.17 23.98 17.03
CA TYR A 35 -7.23 23.95 16.01
C TYR A 35 -8.18 25.15 16.09
N ASP A 36 -8.11 25.99 17.11
CA ASP A 36 -8.87 27.26 17.15
C ASP A 36 -8.01 28.48 16.80
N THR A 37 -6.69 28.44 17.02
CA THR A 37 -5.76 29.55 16.78
C THR A 37 -5.95 30.22 15.41
N SER A 38 -5.93 29.47 14.31
CA SER A 38 -6.11 30.06 12.96
C SER A 38 -7.50 30.64 12.72
N LEU A 39 -8.53 30.13 13.40
CA LEU A 39 -9.87 30.68 13.36
C LEU A 39 -9.98 31.97 14.17
N GLU A 40 -9.37 32.01 15.35
CA GLU A 40 -9.29 33.20 16.18
C GLU A 40 -8.51 34.32 15.50
N GLU A 41 -7.40 33.99 14.84
CA GLU A 41 -6.65 34.94 13.99
C GLU A 41 -7.53 35.51 12.88
N LEU A 42 -8.26 34.65 12.15
CA LEU A 42 -9.17 35.06 11.08
C LEU A 42 -10.29 35.96 11.61
N VAL A 43 -10.85 35.64 12.77
CA VAL A 43 -11.87 36.46 13.43
C VAL A 43 -11.28 37.78 13.95
N SER A 44 -10.05 37.79 14.45
CA SER A 44 -9.38 39.02 14.88
C SER A 44 -9.16 39.99 13.71
N LEU A 45 -8.76 39.47 12.53
CA LEU A 45 -8.65 40.24 11.30
C LEU A 45 -10.01 40.81 10.88
N ALA A 46 -11.08 40.03 11.01
CA ALA A 46 -12.42 40.50 10.69
C ALA A 46 -12.88 41.64 11.60
N HIS A 47 -12.60 41.55 12.91
CA HIS A 47 -12.92 42.61 13.86
C HIS A 47 -12.08 43.87 13.64
N LEU A 48 -10.79 43.74 13.32
CA LEU A 48 -9.92 44.87 13.01
C LEU A 48 -10.37 45.60 11.75
N ALA A 49 -10.75 44.87 10.70
CA ALA A 49 -11.30 45.46 9.48
C ALA A 49 -12.61 46.20 9.77
N ALA A 50 -13.51 45.63 10.58
CA ALA A 50 -14.78 46.27 10.93
C ALA A 50 -14.61 47.57 11.76
N GLN A 51 -13.50 47.73 12.49
CA GLN A 51 -13.26 48.90 13.37
C GLN A 51 -12.54 50.06 12.66
N HIS A 52 -11.88 49.84 11.52
CA HIS A 52 -11.02 50.83 10.86
C HIS A 52 -11.52 51.18 9.46
N SER A 53 -12.16 52.34 9.29
CA SER A 53 -12.78 52.75 8.00
C SER A 53 -11.92 53.65 7.08
N ASP A 54 -10.72 54.09 7.49
CA ASP A 54 -10.08 55.24 6.81
C ASP A 54 -8.96 54.89 5.80
N SER A 55 -8.01 54.00 6.11
CA SER A 55 -6.84 53.77 5.21
C SER A 55 -6.27 52.35 5.22
N ASN A 56 -6.43 51.60 6.31
CA ASN A 56 -5.94 50.21 6.42
C ASN A 56 -7.02 49.16 6.11
N PHE A 57 -8.25 49.58 5.78
CA PHE A 57 -9.37 48.68 5.53
C PHE A 57 -9.10 47.72 4.37
N GLU A 58 -8.69 48.24 3.21
CA GLU A 58 -8.43 47.42 2.01
C GLU A 58 -7.32 46.39 2.25
N ASP A 59 -6.26 46.76 2.98
CA ASP A 59 -5.17 45.84 3.33
C ASP A 59 -5.63 44.77 4.33
N LEU A 60 -6.43 45.14 5.35
CA LEU A 60 -6.99 44.19 6.33
C LEU A 60 -8.02 43.26 5.71
N GLU A 61 -8.89 43.76 4.83
CA GLU A 61 -9.86 42.98 4.07
C GLU A 61 -9.15 41.97 3.15
N GLN A 62 -8.10 42.40 2.46
CA GLN A 62 -7.30 41.50 1.62
C GLN A 62 -6.57 40.44 2.45
N LYS A 63 -6.02 40.81 3.62
CA LYS A 63 -5.41 39.85 4.56
C LYS A 63 -6.42 38.84 5.06
N PHE A 64 -7.62 39.28 5.45
CA PHE A 64 -8.72 38.41 5.84
C PHE A 64 -9.10 37.44 4.72
N LYS A 65 -9.28 37.95 3.50
CA LYS A 65 -9.62 37.14 2.32
C LYS A 65 -8.56 36.07 2.04
N ASN A 66 -7.28 36.45 2.04
CA ASN A 66 -6.17 35.52 1.82
C ASN A 66 -6.10 34.45 2.91
N ALA A 67 -6.30 34.82 4.18
CA ALA A 67 -6.33 33.89 5.30
C ALA A 67 -7.51 32.90 5.20
N ALA A 68 -8.69 33.40 4.85
CA ALA A 68 -9.90 32.60 4.67
C ALA A 68 -9.77 31.59 3.52
N GLU A 69 -9.26 32.02 2.37
CA GLU A 69 -9.01 31.16 1.20
C GLU A 69 -8.00 30.06 1.55
N ARG A 70 -6.88 30.42 2.17
CA ARG A 70 -5.85 29.47 2.60
C ARG A 70 -6.38 28.43 3.59
N LEU A 71 -7.12 28.88 4.61
CA LEU A 71 -7.70 27.97 5.60
C LEU A 71 -8.70 27.00 4.96
N LEU A 72 -9.53 27.51 4.06
CA LEU A 72 -10.50 26.67 3.34
C LEU A 72 -9.82 25.62 2.46
N GLU A 73 -8.75 25.98 1.75
CA GLU A 73 -7.96 25.06 0.93
C GLU A 73 -7.26 24.00 1.79
N ASN A 74 -6.64 24.41 2.89
CA ASN A 74 -5.97 23.50 3.83
C ASN A 74 -6.96 22.47 4.42
N VAL A 75 -8.15 22.92 4.84
CA VAL A 75 -9.20 22.04 5.38
C VAL A 75 -9.74 21.10 4.30
N LYS A 76 -9.98 21.59 3.07
CA LYS A 76 -10.41 20.74 1.94
C LYS A 76 -9.38 19.66 1.61
N SER A 77 -8.11 20.04 1.51
CA SER A 77 -7.01 19.11 1.24
C SER A 77 -6.89 18.06 2.34
N SER A 78 -7.00 18.48 3.61
CA SER A 78 -6.94 17.59 4.77
C SER A 78 -8.11 16.63 4.85
N THR A 79 -9.34 17.11 4.65
CA THR A 79 -10.55 16.28 4.68
C THR A 79 -10.56 15.26 3.53
N GLN A 80 -10.03 15.62 2.36
CA GLN A 80 -9.80 14.65 1.27
C GLN A 80 -8.78 13.58 1.66
N LYS A 81 -7.68 13.98 2.32
CA LYS A 81 -6.66 13.04 2.80
C LYS A 81 -7.20 12.11 3.90
N VAL A 82 -8.10 12.59 4.76
CA VAL A 82 -8.82 11.78 5.73
C VAL A 82 -9.66 10.72 5.03
N GLU A 83 -10.40 11.08 3.97
CA GLU A 83 -11.22 10.11 3.21
C GLU A 83 -10.37 8.97 2.62
N ASP A 84 -9.20 9.29 2.06
CA ASP A 84 -8.25 8.29 1.58
C ASP A 84 -7.80 7.32 2.70
N CYS A 85 -7.69 7.84 3.92
CA CYS A 85 -7.26 7.13 5.12
C CYS A 85 -8.37 6.33 5.82
N LEU A 86 -9.65 6.55 5.51
CA LEU A 86 -10.75 5.83 6.17
C LEU A 86 -10.72 4.32 5.90
N ASN A 87 -10.06 3.88 4.82
CA ASN A 87 -9.91 2.47 4.50
C ASN A 87 -9.05 1.69 5.51
N TYR A 88 -8.24 2.38 6.31
CA TYR A 88 -7.41 1.78 7.36
C TYR A 88 -8.20 1.55 8.68
N VAL A 89 -9.37 2.16 8.83
CA VAL A 89 -10.21 2.04 10.04
C VAL A 89 -10.97 0.71 10.01
N ARG A 90 -10.68 -0.17 10.98
CA ARG A 90 -11.22 -1.55 11.02
C ARG A 90 -12.69 -1.63 11.39
N ASP A 91 -13.15 -0.81 12.35
CA ASP A 91 -14.54 -0.83 12.83
C ASP A 91 -15.45 -0.07 11.83
N PRO A 92 -16.43 -0.74 11.20
CA PRO A 92 -17.36 -0.10 10.27
C PRO A 92 -18.13 1.07 10.89
N ARG A 93 -18.47 0.97 12.19
CA ARG A 93 -19.22 2.02 12.89
C ARG A 93 -18.34 3.24 13.14
N ALA A 94 -17.13 3.05 13.67
CA ALA A 94 -16.14 4.12 13.81
C ALA A 94 -15.83 4.80 12.48
N ARG A 95 -15.64 4.01 11.41
CA ARG A 95 -15.40 4.52 10.05
C ARG A 95 -16.56 5.39 9.53
N SER A 96 -17.80 4.94 9.71
CA SER A 96 -18.97 5.72 9.30
C SER A 96 -19.11 7.01 10.11
N ASN A 97 -18.84 6.97 11.41
CA ASN A 97 -18.85 8.16 12.26
C ASN A 97 -17.76 9.15 11.84
N LEU A 98 -16.54 8.68 11.60
CA LEU A 98 -15.44 9.52 11.13
C LEU A 98 -15.73 10.18 9.79
N ARG A 99 -16.28 9.42 8.83
CA ARG A 99 -16.73 9.99 7.55
C ARG A 99 -17.74 11.11 7.76
N SER A 100 -18.78 10.85 8.55
CA SER A 100 -19.82 11.85 8.82
C SER A 100 -19.27 13.11 9.48
N ILE A 101 -18.30 12.99 10.39
CA ILE A 101 -17.66 14.13 11.03
C ILE A 101 -16.79 14.89 10.01
N ASN A 102 -15.98 14.16 9.22
CA ASN A 102 -15.10 14.70 8.20
C ASN A 102 -15.86 15.51 7.13
N ASP A 103 -16.96 14.96 6.60
CA ASP A 103 -17.82 15.63 5.62
C ASP A 103 -18.38 16.96 6.16
N HIS A 104 -18.66 16.98 7.46
CA HIS A 104 -19.24 18.14 8.10
C HIS A 104 -18.22 19.24 8.43
N LEU A 105 -16.92 18.92 8.54
CA LEU A 105 -15.86 19.90 8.81
C LEU A 105 -15.79 20.97 7.71
N THR A 106 -15.89 20.57 6.44
CA THR A 106 -15.84 21.49 5.28
C THR A 106 -17.06 22.42 5.22
N PHE A 107 -18.22 21.92 5.63
CA PHE A 107 -19.43 22.74 5.75
C PHE A 107 -19.31 23.75 6.89
N GLN A 108 -18.89 23.29 8.08
CA GLN A 108 -18.78 24.15 9.26
C GLN A 108 -17.71 25.24 9.11
N ILE A 109 -16.55 24.94 8.51
CA ILE A 109 -15.53 25.97 8.26
C ILE A 109 -16.07 27.07 7.33
N SER A 110 -16.88 26.68 6.33
CA SER A 110 -17.48 27.61 5.39
C SER A 110 -18.51 28.53 6.07
N ASP A 111 -19.32 27.99 7.00
CA ASP A 111 -20.25 28.79 7.83
C ASP A 111 -19.48 29.78 8.73
N VAL A 112 -18.39 29.35 9.37
CA VAL A 112 -17.56 30.22 10.22
C VAL A 112 -16.93 31.36 9.39
N ILE A 113 -16.32 31.04 8.24
CA ILE A 113 -15.73 32.04 7.33
C ILE A 113 -16.80 33.02 6.82
N SER A 114 -17.98 32.54 6.45
CA SER A 114 -19.06 33.39 5.94
C SER A 114 -19.56 34.37 7.00
N ARG A 115 -19.64 33.94 8.26
CA ARG A 115 -20.02 34.82 9.38
C ARG A 115 -18.93 35.84 9.70
N ALA A 116 -17.67 35.44 9.70
CA ALA A 116 -16.56 36.37 9.88
C ALA A 116 -16.51 37.41 8.75
N ARG A 117 -16.80 37.00 7.51
CA ARG A 117 -16.92 37.91 6.36
C ARG A 117 -18.06 38.91 6.54
N LEU A 118 -19.21 38.46 7.04
CA LEU A 118 -20.33 39.34 7.32
C LEU A 118 -19.96 40.44 8.32
N VAL A 119 -19.11 40.15 9.32
CA VAL A 119 -18.60 41.16 10.27
C VAL A 119 -17.78 42.23 9.55
N VAL A 120 -16.94 41.84 8.59
CA VAL A 120 -16.16 42.78 7.75
C VAL A 120 -17.08 43.65 6.89
N GLU A 121 -18.03 43.03 6.18
CA GLU A 121 -18.90 43.75 5.23
C GLU A 121 -19.86 44.71 5.92
N THR A 122 -20.49 44.28 7.01
CA THR A 122 -21.53 45.06 7.71
C THR A 122 -20.97 46.05 8.72
N HIS A 123 -19.67 45.97 9.04
CA HIS A 123 -19.03 46.72 10.12
C HIS A 123 -19.75 46.57 11.46
N TYR A 124 -20.53 45.50 11.62
CA TYR A 124 -21.36 45.22 12.78
C TYR A 124 -20.86 43.95 13.46
N VAL A 125 -20.42 44.11 14.70
CA VAL A 125 -20.00 42.99 15.55
C VAL A 125 -21.27 42.32 16.10
N CYS A 126 -21.83 41.38 15.33
CA CYS A 126 -22.97 40.57 15.77
C CYS A 126 -22.53 39.43 16.71
N ASP A 127 -23.49 38.91 17.49
CA ASP A 127 -23.43 37.84 18.51
C ASP A 127 -22.14 36.99 18.55
N THR A 128 -21.10 37.53 19.20
CA THR A 128 -19.77 36.92 19.33
C THR A 128 -19.83 35.52 19.94
N LEU A 129 -20.77 35.29 20.86
CA LEU A 129 -20.98 33.99 21.49
C LEU A 129 -21.35 32.90 20.46
N SER A 130 -22.17 33.24 19.47
CA SER A 130 -22.62 32.30 18.43
C SER A 130 -21.48 31.89 17.50
N LEU A 131 -20.52 32.79 17.26
CA LEU A 131 -19.34 32.50 16.46
C LEU A 131 -18.32 31.69 17.26
N ASP A 132 -18.05 32.07 18.51
CA ASP A 132 -17.14 31.37 19.42
C ASP A 132 -17.55 29.89 19.60
N VAL A 133 -18.85 29.63 19.83
CA VAL A 133 -19.36 28.26 19.99
C VAL A 133 -19.15 27.43 18.71
N ARG A 134 -19.27 28.03 17.52
CA ARG A 134 -19.02 27.31 16.25
C ARG A 134 -17.55 26.98 16.06
N ILE A 135 -16.67 27.92 16.38
CA ILE A 135 -15.22 27.72 16.35
C ILE A 135 -14.87 26.55 17.26
N GLN A 136 -15.33 26.58 18.51
CA GLN A 136 -15.05 25.51 19.47
C GLN A 136 -15.60 24.15 19.04
N CYS A 137 -16.82 24.11 18.46
CA CYS A 137 -17.40 22.89 17.91
C CYS A 137 -16.60 22.33 16.73
N TRP A 138 -16.13 23.21 15.85
CA TRP A 138 -15.29 22.82 14.71
C TRP A 138 -13.93 22.29 15.19
N SER A 139 -13.25 23.02 16.08
CA SER A 139 -11.93 22.65 16.59
C SER A 139 -11.95 21.32 17.34
N ALA A 140 -13.00 21.06 18.14
CA ALA A 140 -13.18 19.76 18.79
C ALA A 140 -13.36 18.60 17.80
N LYS A 141 -14.11 18.81 16.72
CA LYS A 141 -14.29 17.79 15.67
C LYS A 141 -13.02 17.56 14.87
N ALA A 142 -12.30 18.63 14.53
CA ALA A 142 -11.01 18.54 13.83
C ALA A 142 -10.00 17.76 14.66
N HIS A 143 -9.87 18.09 15.96
CA HIS A 143 -9.01 17.39 16.88
C HIS A 143 -9.38 15.90 17.00
N TYR A 144 -10.67 15.58 17.16
CA TYR A 144 -11.15 14.20 17.22
C TYR A 144 -10.76 13.41 15.96
N VAL A 145 -10.94 13.99 14.76
CA VAL A 145 -10.57 13.33 13.50
C VAL A 145 -9.07 13.04 13.45
N VAL A 146 -8.22 14.00 13.82
CA VAL A 146 -6.76 13.80 13.83
C VAL A 146 -6.36 12.70 14.81
N GLU A 147 -6.94 12.69 16.01
CA GLU A 147 -6.64 11.72 17.06
C GLU A 147 -7.04 10.30 16.62
N GLU A 148 -8.23 10.14 16.04
CA GLU A 148 -8.71 8.83 15.56
C GLU A 148 -7.92 8.30 14.36
N ILE A 149 -7.50 9.17 13.44
CA ILE A 149 -6.60 8.82 12.34
C ILE A 149 -5.19 8.51 12.86
N GLY A 150 -4.74 9.22 13.89
CA GLY A 150 -3.46 9.01 14.57
C GLY A 150 -3.32 7.59 15.14
N LYS A 151 -4.41 7.03 15.67
CA LYS A 151 -4.48 5.67 16.23
C LYS A 151 -4.41 4.55 15.20
N GLN A 152 -4.64 4.81 13.92
CA GLN A 152 -4.66 3.75 12.91
C GLN A 152 -3.25 3.33 12.50
N ASP A 153 -3.01 2.02 12.47
CA ASP A 153 -1.79 1.41 11.96
C ASP A 153 -1.79 1.34 10.42
N GLY A 154 -0.65 1.60 9.79
CA GLY A 154 -0.46 1.51 8.34
C GLY A 154 -0.66 2.81 7.55
N ILE A 155 -1.15 3.88 8.19
CA ILE A 155 -1.16 5.22 7.58
C ILE A 155 0.24 5.83 7.66
N HIS A 156 0.77 6.30 6.53
CA HIS A 156 2.09 6.93 6.45
C HIS A 156 2.20 8.15 7.40
N PRO A 157 3.32 8.34 8.11
CA PRO A 157 3.50 9.48 9.03
C PRO A 157 3.29 10.84 8.34
N GLU A 158 3.75 10.99 7.10
CA GLU A 158 3.52 12.23 6.32
C GLU A 158 2.04 12.49 6.05
N ALA A 159 1.22 11.45 5.85
CA ALA A 159 -0.21 11.61 5.66
C ALA A 159 -0.90 12.05 6.96
N LYS A 160 -0.47 11.49 8.10
CA LYS A 160 -0.95 11.92 9.43
C LYS A 160 -0.59 13.37 9.70
N GLU A 161 0.65 13.76 9.41
CA GLU A 161 1.11 15.15 9.60
C GLU A 161 0.42 16.12 8.65
N HIS A 162 0.21 15.76 7.38
CA HIS A 162 -0.53 16.59 6.44
C HIS A 162 -1.97 16.87 6.91
N ILE A 163 -2.67 15.84 7.40
CA ILE A 163 -4.03 15.99 7.95
C ILE A 163 -4.00 16.91 9.17
N LYS A 164 -3.06 16.70 10.08
CA LYS A 164 -2.90 17.50 11.28
C LYS A 164 -2.60 18.96 10.94
N ALA A 165 -1.55 19.22 10.17
CA ALA A 165 -1.12 20.56 9.81
C ALA A 165 -2.22 21.34 9.09
N GLY A 166 -2.89 20.73 8.11
CA GLY A 166 -3.92 21.44 7.37
C GLY A 166 -5.21 21.69 8.18
N LEU A 167 -5.59 20.81 9.11
CA LEU A 167 -6.67 21.10 10.07
C LEU A 167 -6.28 22.13 11.15
N GLN A 168 -4.99 22.29 11.42
CA GLN A 168 -4.46 23.36 12.27
C GLN A 168 -4.24 24.68 11.50
N GLY A 169 -4.63 24.75 10.22
CA GLY A 169 -4.45 25.94 9.38
C GLY A 169 -3.00 26.19 8.93
N ARG A 170 -2.06 25.28 9.22
CA ARG A 170 -0.64 25.38 8.84
C ARG A 170 -0.41 24.83 7.44
N THR A 171 0.55 25.40 6.73
CA THR A 171 1.05 24.82 5.47
C THR A 171 1.94 23.61 5.78
N PRO A 172 1.83 22.49 5.04
CA PRO A 172 2.66 21.30 5.24
C PRO A 172 4.18 21.50 5.00
N ASP A 173 4.61 22.68 4.53
CA ASP A 173 6.02 22.96 4.26
C ASP A 173 6.65 23.94 5.27
N ASN A 174 7.84 23.55 5.72
CA ASN A 174 8.83 24.25 6.57
C ASN A 174 8.59 24.30 8.08
N SER A 175 8.95 23.22 8.79
CA SER A 175 9.82 23.29 9.99
C SER A 175 10.22 21.89 10.49
N THR A 176 11.40 21.43 10.09
CA THR A 176 12.20 20.49 10.90
C THR A 176 13.58 21.13 11.11
N GLU A 177 13.64 22.05 12.08
CA GLU A 177 14.83 22.43 12.84
C GLU A 177 14.40 22.24 14.31
N MET A 178 15.11 21.57 15.22
CA MET A 178 16.55 21.49 15.41
C MET A 178 16.86 20.37 16.43
N ALA A 179 17.93 19.59 16.19
CA ALA A 179 18.85 19.16 17.24
C ALA A 179 20.25 19.00 16.61
N ALA A 180 21.19 19.81 17.08
CA ALA A 180 22.46 20.15 16.44
C ALA A 180 23.60 19.13 16.61
N ALA A 181 24.51 19.04 15.62
CA ALA A 181 25.94 19.39 15.68
C ALA A 181 26.67 18.99 14.36
N PRO A 182 27.92 19.43 14.09
CA PRO A 182 28.26 20.63 13.34
C PRO A 182 28.88 20.38 11.95
N SER A 183 28.87 21.43 11.16
CA SER A 183 29.35 21.55 9.78
C SER A 183 30.85 21.35 9.59
N ILE A 184 31.22 20.57 8.57
CA ILE A 184 32.51 20.68 7.88
C ILE A 184 32.23 21.03 6.43
N ASN A 185 32.64 22.25 6.06
CA ASN A 185 32.66 22.76 4.70
C ASN A 185 33.53 21.89 3.79
N ARG A 186 33.06 21.61 2.57
CA ARG A 186 33.87 21.65 1.34
C ARG A 186 32.96 21.65 0.11
N GLU A 187 32.93 22.78 -0.57
CA GLU A 187 32.48 22.90 -1.95
C GLU A 187 33.41 22.11 -2.89
N ALA A 188 32.83 21.37 -3.85
CA ALA A 188 33.29 21.27 -5.24
C ALA A 188 32.32 20.40 -6.08
N GLY A 189 31.68 21.03 -7.08
CA GLY A 189 31.36 20.51 -8.43
C GLY A 189 30.69 19.13 -8.65
N CYS A 190 29.49 19.16 -9.25
CA CYS A 190 28.75 18.13 -10.03
C CYS A 190 29.59 17.04 -10.76
N PRO A 191 29.02 15.86 -11.16
CA PRO A 191 27.62 15.62 -11.57
C PRO A 191 26.98 14.29 -11.09
N SER A 192 25.69 14.12 -11.44
CA SER A 192 24.85 12.95 -11.17
C SER A 192 25.36 11.65 -11.78
N ASP A 193 25.60 10.63 -10.95
CA ASP A 193 25.80 9.24 -11.38
C ASP A 193 24.63 8.36 -10.91
N THR A 194 23.80 8.00 -11.88
CA THR A 194 22.85 6.90 -11.82
C THR A 194 23.61 5.59 -11.71
N ILE A 195 23.54 4.92 -10.55
CA ILE A 195 24.03 3.55 -10.38
C ILE A 195 23.07 2.61 -11.13
N ILE A 196 23.41 2.30 -12.39
CA ILE A 196 22.91 1.14 -13.12
C ILE A 196 23.92 0.03 -12.88
N ILE A 197 23.54 -1.02 -12.15
CA ILE A 197 24.30 -2.27 -12.16
C ILE A 197 23.89 -3.07 -13.40
N PRO A 198 24.86 -3.63 -14.14
CA PRO A 198 24.71 -4.00 -15.54
C PRO A 198 24.15 -5.42 -15.66
N TRP A 199 23.87 -5.86 -16.89
CA TRP A 199 24.44 -7.07 -17.50
C TRP A 199 23.67 -7.31 -18.80
N GLN A 200 24.30 -6.96 -19.93
CA GLN A 200 24.29 -7.71 -21.19
C GLN A 200 24.92 -6.86 -22.29
N LYS A 201 26.16 -7.19 -22.66
CA LYS A 201 26.66 -6.93 -24.00
C LYS A 201 27.76 -7.93 -24.36
N ALA A 202 27.40 -8.85 -25.24
CA ALA A 202 28.22 -9.35 -26.34
C ALA A 202 27.24 -10.11 -27.26
N GLU A 203 27.16 -9.96 -28.56
CA GLU A 203 27.81 -9.11 -29.57
C GLU A 203 26.88 -9.23 -30.80
N ALA A 204 26.69 -8.13 -31.53
CA ALA A 204 26.27 -8.17 -32.93
C ALA A 204 27.57 -8.41 -33.76
N GLU A 205 27.63 -8.97 -34.96
CA GLU A 205 26.81 -8.81 -36.16
C GLU A 205 27.16 -9.96 -37.15
N SER A 206 26.24 -10.31 -38.06
CA SER A 206 26.46 -10.22 -39.53
C SER A 206 25.30 -10.82 -40.31
N LYS A 207 25.09 -10.32 -41.52
CA LYS A 207 23.84 -10.24 -42.30
C LYS A 207 23.66 -11.35 -43.34
N HIS A 208 22.38 -11.52 -43.72
CA HIS A 208 21.77 -12.01 -44.99
C HIS A 208 22.12 -13.41 -45.53
N ALA A 209 21.10 -14.27 -45.69
CA ALA A 209 20.40 -14.52 -46.97
C ALA A 209 19.53 -15.80 -46.87
N ALA A 210 18.66 -15.97 -47.86
CA ALA A 210 17.44 -16.76 -47.86
C ALA A 210 17.60 -18.28 -48.07
N GLU A 211 16.48 -18.96 -47.76
CA GLU A 211 15.89 -20.13 -48.43
C GLU A 211 16.28 -21.58 -48.05
N ALA A 212 15.21 -22.28 -47.66
CA ALA A 212 14.79 -23.64 -48.03
C ALA A 212 15.48 -24.88 -47.42
N ASN A 213 14.67 -25.59 -46.62
CA ASN A 213 14.46 -27.05 -46.53
C ASN A 213 15.63 -28.00 -46.90
N VAL A 214 15.92 -28.93 -45.99
CA VAL A 214 15.61 -30.38 -46.16
C VAL A 214 16.05 -31.13 -44.89
N CYS A 215 15.15 -31.96 -44.35
CA CYS A 215 15.48 -33.03 -43.41
C CYS A 215 16.12 -34.19 -44.16
N THR A 216 17.34 -34.59 -43.78
CA THR A 216 17.87 -35.92 -44.12
C THR A 216 18.62 -36.52 -42.95
N GLU A 217 18.32 -37.78 -42.68
CA GLU A 217 18.87 -38.61 -41.61
C GLU A 217 20.34 -39.04 -41.83
N ARG A 218 20.98 -39.36 -40.68
CA ARG A 218 22.12 -40.26 -40.43
C ARG A 218 23.53 -39.81 -40.82
N ALA A 219 24.39 -39.60 -39.81
CA ALA A 219 25.27 -40.65 -39.26
C ALA A 219 26.04 -40.14 -38.02
N GLN A 220 26.48 -41.09 -37.18
CA GLN A 220 27.01 -40.92 -35.83
C GLN A 220 28.34 -40.15 -35.76
N GLY A 221 28.51 -39.37 -34.69
CA GLY A 221 29.82 -38.92 -34.22
C GLY A 221 29.80 -37.64 -33.41
N VAL A 222 29.91 -37.76 -32.09
CA VAL A 222 30.32 -36.68 -31.15
C VAL A 222 29.32 -35.52 -30.98
N LEU A 223 28.21 -35.76 -30.27
CA LEU A 223 27.34 -34.67 -29.75
C LEU A 223 26.86 -34.98 -28.33
N GLY A 224 27.77 -34.88 -27.35
CA GLY A 224 27.49 -35.21 -25.94
C GLY A 224 27.48 -34.04 -24.95
N SER A 225 27.92 -32.83 -25.33
CA SER A 225 28.29 -31.82 -24.32
C SER A 225 27.26 -30.70 -24.08
N SER A 226 26.45 -30.32 -25.08
CA SER A 226 25.47 -29.23 -24.93
C SER A 226 24.14 -29.71 -24.33
N ALA A 227 23.60 -30.81 -24.84
CA ALA A 227 22.28 -31.33 -24.47
C ALA A 227 22.20 -31.91 -23.04
N TYR A 228 23.32 -32.38 -22.47
CA TYR A 228 23.39 -32.77 -21.06
C TYR A 228 23.41 -31.55 -20.14
N ARG A 229 23.97 -30.42 -20.59
CA ARG A 229 24.08 -29.19 -19.80
C ARG A 229 22.72 -28.51 -19.64
N GLU A 230 21.91 -28.45 -20.69
CA GLU A 230 20.55 -27.89 -20.66
C GLU A 230 19.55 -28.75 -19.88
N ALA A 231 19.56 -30.08 -20.08
CA ALA A 231 18.71 -30.97 -19.28
C ALA A 231 19.06 -30.95 -17.78
N SER A 232 20.34 -30.72 -17.45
CA SER A 232 20.80 -30.50 -16.08
C SER A 232 20.32 -29.16 -15.52
N SER A 233 20.31 -28.11 -16.36
CA SER A 233 19.79 -26.78 -16.00
C SER A 233 18.28 -26.79 -15.73
N LEU A 234 17.48 -27.43 -16.59
CA LEU A 234 16.03 -27.57 -16.36
C LEU A 234 15.74 -28.36 -15.08
N THR A 235 16.50 -29.43 -14.81
CA THR A 235 16.37 -30.20 -13.57
C THR A 235 16.64 -29.33 -12.35
N TYR A 236 17.73 -28.56 -12.36
CA TYR A 236 18.07 -27.64 -11.29
C TYR A 236 16.96 -26.62 -11.04
N THR A 237 16.49 -25.93 -12.08
CA THR A 237 15.40 -24.95 -11.98
C THR A 237 14.13 -25.57 -11.39
N SER A 238 13.74 -26.77 -11.83
CA SER A 238 12.54 -27.45 -11.29
C SER A 238 12.65 -27.77 -9.80
N LEU A 239 13.84 -28.18 -9.34
CA LEU A 239 14.09 -28.49 -7.93
C LEU A 239 14.11 -27.22 -7.08
N PHE A 240 14.74 -26.15 -7.60
CA PHE A 240 14.75 -24.84 -6.95
C PHE A 240 13.34 -24.29 -6.76
N LEU A 241 12.52 -24.26 -7.82
CA LEU A 241 11.14 -23.78 -7.75
C LEU A 241 10.28 -24.63 -6.79
N LYS A 242 10.53 -25.94 -6.74
CA LYS A 242 9.88 -26.83 -5.80
C LYS A 242 10.27 -26.53 -4.36
N GLN A 243 11.57 -26.40 -4.08
CA GLN A 243 12.09 -26.05 -2.76
C GLN A 243 11.52 -24.72 -2.26
N GLU A 244 11.48 -23.70 -3.13
CA GLU A 244 10.87 -22.42 -2.81
C GLU A 244 9.38 -22.59 -2.41
N SER A 245 8.60 -23.33 -3.20
CA SER A 245 7.18 -23.57 -2.90
C SER A 245 6.95 -24.42 -1.64
N ASP A 246 7.89 -25.33 -1.33
CA ASP A 246 7.84 -26.21 -0.17
C ASP A 246 8.26 -25.53 1.14
N SER A 247 8.90 -24.37 1.06
CA SER A 247 9.23 -23.55 2.22
C SER A 247 7.98 -22.93 2.90
N TRP A 248 6.86 -22.81 2.17
CA TRP A 248 5.67 -22.09 2.63
C TRP A 248 4.65 -22.98 3.33
N ASP A 249 4.18 -22.66 4.53
CA ASP A 249 3.15 -23.46 5.23
C ASP A 249 1.85 -23.62 4.40
N PRO A 250 1.50 -24.85 3.96
CA PRO A 250 0.31 -25.09 3.15
C PRO A 250 -0.96 -25.17 3.99
N LYS A 251 -0.85 -25.20 5.33
CA LYS A 251 -2.00 -25.38 6.23
C LYS A 251 -2.95 -24.18 6.12
N ASP A 252 -4.18 -24.47 5.72
CA ASP A 252 -5.27 -23.51 5.51
C ASP A 252 -4.98 -22.44 4.44
N ASN A 253 -4.03 -22.70 3.52
CA ASN A 253 -3.74 -21.78 2.41
C ASN A 253 -3.87 -22.46 1.05
N ARG A 254 -5.00 -22.23 0.38
CA ARG A 254 -5.29 -22.81 -0.94
C ARG A 254 -4.29 -22.36 -2.02
N ILE A 255 -3.79 -21.12 -1.96
CA ILE A 255 -2.85 -20.58 -2.96
C ILE A 255 -1.51 -21.30 -2.87
N VAL A 256 -0.96 -21.47 -1.67
CA VAL A 256 0.27 -22.24 -1.44
C VAL A 256 0.10 -23.69 -1.90
N GLN A 257 -1.03 -24.32 -1.57
CA GLN A 257 -1.32 -25.69 -2.01
C GLN A 257 -1.38 -25.83 -3.54
N VAL A 258 -1.99 -24.87 -4.24
CA VAL A 258 -2.05 -24.86 -5.70
C VAL A 258 -0.65 -24.66 -6.30
N THR A 259 0.12 -23.71 -5.78
CA THR A 259 1.49 -23.43 -6.24
C THR A 259 2.43 -24.61 -6.05
N ARG A 260 2.36 -25.31 -4.91
CA ARG A 260 3.12 -26.56 -4.68
C ARG A 260 2.75 -27.65 -5.68
N LYS A 261 1.45 -27.84 -5.94
CA LYS A 261 1.01 -28.82 -6.96
C LYS A 261 1.51 -28.45 -8.35
N MET A 262 1.60 -27.17 -8.71
CA MET A 262 2.24 -26.75 -9.98
C MET A 262 3.72 -27.17 -10.02
N ALA A 263 4.46 -26.96 -8.93
CA ALA A 263 5.86 -27.35 -8.82
C ALA A 263 6.06 -28.88 -8.92
N ASP A 264 5.19 -29.67 -8.29
CA ASP A 264 5.19 -31.14 -8.40
C ASP A 264 4.96 -31.62 -9.84
N THR A 265 4.00 -31.01 -10.54
CA THR A 265 3.71 -31.32 -11.95
C THR A 265 4.90 -30.95 -12.83
N ILE A 266 5.52 -29.78 -12.64
CA ILE A 266 6.72 -29.35 -13.40
C ILE A 266 7.92 -30.25 -13.11
N CYS A 267 8.10 -30.69 -11.86
CA CYS A 267 9.14 -31.65 -11.50
C CYS A 267 8.92 -32.99 -12.25
N SER A 268 7.67 -33.47 -12.30
CA SER A 268 7.29 -34.68 -13.04
C SER A 268 7.53 -34.53 -14.55
N MET A 269 7.18 -33.37 -15.14
CA MET A 269 7.50 -33.03 -16.53
C MET A 269 9.01 -32.99 -16.80
N THR A 270 9.80 -32.48 -15.86
CA THR A 270 11.26 -32.43 -15.99
C THR A 270 11.87 -33.83 -15.90
N GLN A 271 11.32 -34.71 -15.04
CA GLN A 271 11.74 -36.11 -14.96
C GLN A 271 11.40 -36.89 -16.25
N TYR A 272 10.28 -36.58 -16.90
CA TYR A 272 9.89 -37.17 -18.18
C TYR A 272 10.96 -36.96 -19.26
N LEU A 273 11.58 -35.77 -19.35
CA LEU A 273 12.69 -35.50 -20.29
C LEU A 273 13.88 -36.47 -20.12
N ARG A 274 14.03 -37.04 -18.92
CA ARG A 274 15.07 -38.00 -18.56
C ARG A 274 14.59 -39.45 -18.63
N LYS A 275 13.38 -39.69 -19.14
CA LYS A 275 12.69 -40.99 -19.17
C LYS A 275 12.53 -41.60 -17.77
N LYS A 276 12.24 -40.75 -16.78
CA LYS A 276 12.01 -41.12 -15.38
C LYS A 276 10.71 -40.50 -14.89
N GLY A 277 10.26 -40.93 -13.71
CA GLY A 277 9.14 -40.30 -13.02
C GLY A 277 7.77 -40.87 -13.41
N PRO A 278 6.69 -40.21 -12.99
CA PRO A 278 5.33 -40.75 -13.07
C PRO A 278 4.68 -40.60 -14.45
N ILE A 279 5.21 -39.74 -15.32
CA ILE A 279 4.68 -39.50 -16.67
C ILE A 279 5.33 -40.51 -17.63
N LEU A 280 4.51 -41.37 -18.24
CA LEU A 280 4.99 -42.49 -19.06
C LEU A 280 4.87 -42.25 -20.57
N ASN A 281 3.96 -41.36 -20.98
CA ASN A 281 3.66 -41.14 -22.39
C ASN A 281 3.46 -39.65 -22.70
N LYS A 282 3.47 -39.35 -24.01
CA LYS A 282 3.37 -38.00 -24.56
C LYS A 282 2.05 -37.31 -24.19
N ASP A 283 0.95 -38.03 -24.24
CA ASP A 283 -0.38 -37.47 -23.93
C ASP A 283 -0.46 -37.03 -22.47
N ALA A 284 0.08 -37.84 -21.55
CA ALA A 284 0.18 -37.48 -20.14
C ALA A 284 1.12 -36.29 -19.91
N PHE A 285 2.22 -36.18 -20.68
CA PHE A 285 3.14 -35.04 -20.61
C PHE A 285 2.47 -33.73 -21.06
N VAL A 286 1.73 -33.76 -22.17
CA VAL A 286 0.94 -32.61 -22.66
C VAL A 286 -0.17 -32.26 -21.68
N THR A 287 -0.84 -33.26 -21.11
CA THR A 287 -1.89 -33.08 -20.10
C THR A 287 -1.34 -32.43 -18.84
N ALA A 288 -0.13 -32.82 -18.38
CA ALA A 288 0.55 -32.19 -17.26
C ALA A 288 0.83 -30.69 -17.51
N ALA A 289 1.23 -30.30 -18.72
CA ALA A 289 1.41 -28.89 -19.06
C ALA A 289 0.09 -28.10 -18.98
N LYS A 290 -1.01 -28.66 -19.48
CA LYS A 290 -2.35 -28.06 -19.39
C LYS A 290 -2.83 -27.96 -17.94
N ASP A 291 -2.51 -28.96 -17.13
CA ASP A 291 -2.82 -28.97 -15.70
C ASP A 291 -2.09 -27.84 -14.93
N VAL A 292 -0.83 -27.54 -15.28
CA VAL A 292 -0.10 -26.38 -14.74
C VAL A 292 -0.81 -25.06 -15.12
N MET A 293 -1.27 -24.93 -16.36
CA MET A 293 -2.04 -23.74 -16.80
C MET A 293 -3.35 -23.58 -16.04
N LEU A 294 -4.11 -24.66 -15.83
CA LEU A 294 -5.37 -24.59 -15.10
C LEU A 294 -5.16 -24.17 -13.65
N LYS A 295 -4.08 -24.67 -13.02
CA LYS A 295 -3.71 -24.27 -11.66
C LYS A 295 -3.25 -22.82 -11.58
N SER A 296 -2.51 -22.32 -12.58
CA SER A 296 -2.05 -20.93 -12.58
C SER A 296 -3.21 -19.94 -12.55
N GLN A 297 -4.34 -20.23 -13.22
CA GLN A 297 -5.53 -19.37 -13.23
C GLN A 297 -6.06 -19.04 -11.83
N SER A 298 -6.09 -20.02 -10.92
CA SER A 298 -6.53 -19.79 -9.54
C SER A 298 -5.60 -18.82 -8.80
N VAL A 299 -4.30 -18.89 -9.07
CA VAL A 299 -3.31 -18.00 -8.44
C VAL A 299 -3.34 -16.62 -9.10
N THR A 300 -3.50 -16.54 -10.42
CA THR A 300 -3.68 -15.28 -11.15
C THR A 300 -4.90 -14.51 -10.65
N GLN A 301 -6.03 -15.19 -10.46
CA GLN A 301 -7.24 -14.55 -9.94
C GLN A 301 -7.01 -14.01 -8.52
N PHE A 302 -6.32 -14.77 -7.67
CA PHE A 302 -5.94 -14.31 -6.35
C PHE A 302 -5.07 -13.04 -6.40
N ILE A 303 -3.98 -13.05 -7.17
CA ILE A 303 -3.08 -11.88 -7.32
C ILE A 303 -3.86 -10.66 -7.84
N ARG A 304 -4.77 -10.86 -8.80
CA ARG A 304 -5.61 -9.80 -9.36
C ARG A 304 -6.54 -9.18 -8.31
N VAL A 305 -7.13 -10.00 -7.45
CA VAL A 305 -7.95 -9.51 -6.34
C VAL A 305 -7.10 -8.68 -5.38
N ILE A 306 -5.89 -9.13 -5.04
CA ILE A 306 -4.99 -8.37 -4.16
C ILE A 306 -4.61 -7.02 -4.80
N ALA A 307 -4.31 -7.00 -6.10
CA ALA A 307 -4.00 -5.76 -6.82
C ALA A 307 -5.13 -4.73 -6.71
N ASN A 308 -6.39 -5.17 -6.89
CA ASN A 308 -7.56 -4.31 -6.83
C ASN A 308 -7.84 -3.75 -5.43
N HIS A 309 -7.44 -4.49 -4.39
CA HIS A 309 -7.64 -4.10 -3.00
C HIS A 309 -6.41 -3.46 -2.37
N CYS A 310 -5.29 -3.33 -3.08
CA CYS A 310 -4.09 -2.75 -2.50
C CYS A 310 -4.27 -1.24 -2.24
N LEU A 311 -3.84 -0.78 -1.06
CA LEU A 311 -3.82 0.64 -0.70
C LEU A 311 -2.57 1.34 -1.26
N ASP A 312 -1.47 0.60 -1.39
CA ASP A 312 -0.22 1.07 -1.99
C ASP A 312 -0.32 1.00 -3.53
N LYS A 313 -0.22 2.17 -4.18
CA LYS A 313 -0.34 2.28 -5.64
C LYS A 313 0.80 1.57 -6.38
N GLN A 314 2.01 1.57 -5.82
CA GLN A 314 3.17 0.94 -6.44
C GLN A 314 3.04 -0.59 -6.41
N CYS A 315 2.62 -1.13 -5.27
CA CYS A 315 2.32 -2.55 -5.12
C CYS A 315 1.19 -2.98 -6.06
N ALA A 316 0.14 -2.17 -6.21
CA ALA A 316 -0.97 -2.45 -7.14
C ALA A 316 -0.51 -2.54 -8.60
N VAL A 317 0.37 -1.64 -9.04
CA VAL A 317 0.96 -1.64 -10.38
C VAL A 317 1.85 -2.87 -10.59
N GLU A 318 2.72 -3.19 -9.62
CA GLU A 318 3.56 -4.38 -9.71
C GLU A 318 2.73 -5.66 -9.82
N LEU A 319 1.71 -5.82 -8.98
CA LEU A 319 0.82 -6.98 -9.03
C LEU A 319 0.09 -7.10 -10.37
N SER A 320 -0.37 -5.98 -10.92
CA SER A 320 -1.03 -5.94 -12.23
C SER A 320 -0.08 -6.36 -13.35
N LEU A 321 1.17 -5.88 -13.33
CA LEU A 321 2.20 -6.30 -14.28
C LEU A 321 2.48 -7.80 -14.18
N VAL A 322 2.56 -8.34 -12.97
CA VAL A 322 2.77 -9.78 -12.78
C VAL A 322 1.58 -10.59 -13.32
N VAL A 323 0.35 -10.14 -13.13
CA VAL A 323 -0.84 -10.77 -13.73
C VAL A 323 -0.73 -10.83 -15.26
N ASP A 324 -0.37 -9.72 -15.90
CA ASP A 324 -0.21 -9.66 -17.37
C ASP A 324 0.89 -10.60 -17.88
N GLN A 325 2.00 -10.70 -17.12
CA GLN A 325 3.08 -11.65 -17.41
C GLN A 325 2.60 -13.11 -17.29
N ILE A 326 1.86 -13.44 -16.23
CA ILE A 326 1.30 -14.80 -16.06
C ILE A 326 0.36 -15.15 -17.21
N LEU A 327 -0.53 -14.23 -17.62
CA LEU A 327 -1.45 -14.44 -18.74
C LEU A 327 -0.70 -14.66 -20.06
N THR A 328 0.33 -13.85 -20.32
CA THR A 328 1.18 -13.97 -21.52
C THR A 328 1.88 -15.33 -21.57
N ILE A 329 2.52 -15.75 -20.47
CA ILE A 329 3.21 -17.04 -20.41
C ILE A 329 2.21 -18.20 -20.50
N THR A 330 1.03 -18.09 -19.88
CA THR A 330 -0.03 -19.11 -19.97
C THR A 330 -0.52 -19.29 -21.42
N ASN A 331 -0.67 -18.20 -22.17
CA ASN A 331 -1.02 -18.25 -23.60
C ASN A 331 0.09 -18.92 -24.42
N GLN A 332 1.35 -18.60 -24.15
CA GLN A 332 2.49 -19.29 -24.77
C GLN A 332 2.49 -20.78 -24.45
N LEU A 333 2.25 -21.15 -23.17
CA LEU A 333 2.20 -22.54 -22.74
C LEU A 333 1.10 -23.32 -23.48
N ASN A 334 -0.05 -22.69 -23.71
CA ASN A 334 -1.17 -23.29 -24.46
C ASN A 334 -0.79 -23.59 -25.92
N ILE A 335 -0.17 -22.62 -26.59
CA ILE A 335 0.29 -22.76 -27.98
C ILE A 335 1.36 -23.84 -28.08
N ILE A 336 2.39 -23.76 -27.22
CA ILE A 336 3.50 -24.73 -27.21
C ILE A 336 2.97 -26.13 -26.88
N SER A 337 2.07 -26.29 -25.92
CA SER A 337 1.43 -27.57 -25.57
C SER A 337 0.68 -28.16 -26.76
N SER A 338 -0.07 -27.34 -27.51
CA SER A 338 -0.84 -27.79 -28.68
C SER A 338 0.07 -28.21 -29.85
N VAL A 339 1.14 -27.44 -30.12
CA VAL A 339 2.15 -27.80 -31.12
C VAL A 339 2.92 -29.05 -30.71
N ASN A 340 3.28 -29.16 -29.43
CA ASN A 340 4.00 -30.29 -28.88
C ASN A 340 3.18 -31.59 -28.96
N ALA A 341 1.86 -31.53 -28.79
CA ALA A 341 0.95 -32.67 -28.92
C ALA A 341 0.98 -33.30 -30.31
N VAL A 342 1.14 -32.50 -31.36
CA VAL A 342 1.18 -32.96 -32.76
C VAL A 342 2.61 -33.19 -33.28
N THR A 343 3.63 -32.96 -32.46
CA THR A 343 5.05 -33.12 -32.82
C THR A 343 5.64 -34.35 -32.10
N PRO A 344 5.61 -35.54 -32.72
CA PRO A 344 6.04 -36.78 -32.06
C PRO A 344 7.57 -36.83 -31.86
N GLY A 345 8.00 -37.29 -30.68
CA GLY A 345 9.40 -37.67 -30.40
C GLY A 345 10.43 -36.53 -30.41
N CYS A 346 10.01 -35.27 -30.52
CA CYS A 346 10.91 -34.13 -30.59
C CYS A 346 11.35 -33.66 -29.20
N LYS A 347 12.55 -34.07 -28.78
CA LYS A 347 13.11 -33.72 -27.47
C LYS A 347 13.23 -32.20 -27.24
N SER A 348 13.64 -31.44 -28.25
CA SER A 348 13.76 -29.98 -28.13
C SER A 348 12.40 -29.31 -27.92
N SER A 349 11.34 -29.82 -28.54
CA SER A 349 9.97 -29.36 -28.31
C SER A 349 9.53 -29.62 -26.86
N ASP A 350 9.86 -30.78 -26.30
CA ASP A 350 9.55 -31.12 -24.91
C ASP A 350 10.32 -30.24 -23.92
N GLU A 351 11.60 -29.94 -24.19
CA GLU A 351 12.41 -29.02 -23.39
C GLU A 351 11.86 -27.59 -23.40
N ILE A 352 11.41 -27.09 -24.56
CA ILE A 352 10.77 -25.77 -24.67
C ILE A 352 9.48 -25.73 -23.85
N LEU A 353 8.68 -26.80 -23.86
CA LEU A 353 7.45 -26.88 -23.07
C LEU A 353 7.74 -26.85 -21.57
N VAL A 354 8.73 -27.62 -21.10
CA VAL A 354 9.17 -27.59 -19.68
C VAL A 354 9.70 -26.23 -19.30
N LYS A 355 10.53 -25.60 -20.14
CA LYS A 355 11.08 -24.26 -19.88
C LYS A 355 9.97 -23.22 -19.74
N ASN A 356 8.96 -23.26 -20.60
CA ASN A 356 7.83 -22.33 -20.51
C ASN A 356 7.00 -22.56 -19.23
N ALA A 357 6.77 -23.82 -18.84
CA ALA A 357 6.09 -24.14 -17.58
C ALA A 357 6.91 -23.68 -16.34
N GLN A 358 8.23 -23.80 -16.38
CA GLN A 358 9.11 -23.27 -15.32
C GLN A 358 9.02 -21.74 -15.22
N ASN A 359 9.06 -21.04 -16.35
CA ASN A 359 8.89 -19.58 -16.38
C ASN A 359 7.52 -19.15 -15.82
N LEU A 360 6.47 -19.94 -16.09
CA LEU A 360 5.13 -19.70 -15.53
C LEU A 360 5.15 -19.81 -14.00
N LEU A 361 5.71 -20.90 -13.45
CA LEU A 361 5.79 -21.07 -12.00
C LEU A 361 6.67 -20.00 -11.35
N GLN A 362 7.80 -19.64 -11.96
CA GLN A 362 8.67 -18.58 -11.45
C GLN A 362 7.94 -17.23 -11.35
N THR A 363 7.18 -16.87 -12.39
CA THR A 363 6.37 -15.64 -12.40
C THR A 363 5.23 -15.73 -11.37
N VAL A 364 4.60 -16.91 -11.21
CA VAL A 364 3.58 -17.14 -10.18
C VAL A 364 4.14 -16.96 -8.78
N LEU A 365 5.32 -17.53 -8.48
CA LEU A 365 5.99 -17.36 -7.19
C LEU A 365 6.26 -15.88 -6.93
N ARG A 366 6.80 -15.15 -7.91
CA ARG A 366 7.00 -13.69 -7.82
C ARG A 366 5.70 -12.96 -7.49
N GLY A 367 4.59 -13.33 -8.12
CA GLY A 367 3.29 -12.73 -7.85
C GLY A 367 2.76 -13.00 -6.44
N VAL A 368 3.00 -14.20 -5.93
CA VAL A 368 2.65 -14.56 -4.54
C VAL A 368 3.48 -13.76 -3.54
N HIS A 369 4.79 -13.60 -3.78
CA HIS A 369 5.69 -12.73 -2.98
C HIS A 369 5.27 -11.25 -3.00
N ALA A 370 4.96 -10.72 -4.18
CA ALA A 370 4.45 -9.35 -4.31
C ALA A 370 3.11 -9.19 -3.58
N ALA A 371 2.24 -10.21 -3.63
CA ALA A 371 0.97 -10.19 -2.93
C ALA A 371 1.16 -10.16 -1.41
N GLU A 372 2.13 -10.91 -0.87
CA GLU A 372 2.52 -10.83 0.54
C GLU A 372 2.89 -9.40 0.94
N THR A 373 3.77 -8.78 0.14
CA THR A 373 4.27 -7.42 0.39
C THR A 373 3.11 -6.43 0.41
N ALA A 374 2.19 -6.52 -0.56
CA ALA A 374 0.98 -5.71 -0.60
C ALA A 374 0.06 -5.92 0.61
N CYS A 375 0.00 -7.14 1.15
CA CYS A 375 -0.79 -7.45 2.33
C CYS A 375 -0.19 -6.86 3.61
N ILE A 376 1.11 -6.61 3.66
CA ILE A 376 1.78 -5.88 4.75
C ILE A 376 1.49 -4.38 4.67
N THR A 377 1.63 -3.77 3.48
CA THR A 377 1.43 -2.33 3.27
C THR A 377 -0.02 -1.87 3.46
N GLY A 378 -0.98 -2.76 3.20
CA GLY A 378 -2.37 -2.58 3.58
C GLY A 378 -3.33 -2.84 2.43
N LEU A 379 -4.45 -3.50 2.75
CA LEU A 379 -5.53 -3.78 1.80
C LEU A 379 -6.82 -3.07 2.22
N LYS A 380 -7.56 -2.57 1.24
CA LYS A 380 -8.96 -2.20 1.35
C LYS A 380 -9.77 -3.41 1.83
N GLN A 381 -10.70 -3.20 2.75
CA GLN A 381 -11.66 -4.23 3.11
C GLN A 381 -12.62 -4.47 1.93
N PRO A 382 -12.75 -5.71 1.42
CA PRO A 382 -13.74 -6.04 0.41
C PRO A 382 -15.16 -5.99 1.00
N GLU A 383 -16.16 -5.80 0.14
CA GLU A 383 -17.56 -5.94 0.54
C GLU A 383 -17.86 -7.38 1.02
N PRO A 384 -18.70 -7.56 2.06
CA PRO A 384 -18.88 -8.84 2.77
C PRO A 384 -19.43 -10.02 1.94
N ASN A 385 -19.76 -9.83 0.66
CA ASN A 385 -20.24 -10.89 -0.24
C ASN A 385 -19.52 -10.91 -1.60
N SER A 386 -18.33 -10.31 -1.71
CA SER A 386 -17.57 -10.29 -2.96
C SER A 386 -16.66 -11.50 -3.11
N ASP A 387 -16.35 -11.88 -4.35
CA ASP A 387 -15.29 -12.85 -4.69
C ASP A 387 -13.92 -12.47 -4.09
N GLY A 388 -13.76 -11.20 -3.69
CA GLY A 388 -12.57 -10.70 -3.01
C GLY A 388 -12.43 -11.11 -1.55
N ALA A 389 -13.51 -11.49 -0.88
CA ALA A 389 -13.53 -11.75 0.56
C ALA A 389 -12.62 -12.92 0.98
N GLU A 390 -12.62 -14.03 0.23
CA GLU A 390 -11.77 -15.20 0.51
C GLU A 390 -10.28 -14.84 0.36
N ALA A 391 -9.91 -14.14 -0.71
CA ALA A 391 -8.53 -13.75 -0.97
C ALA A 391 -8.02 -12.75 0.07
N THR A 392 -8.83 -11.76 0.47
CA THR A 392 -8.44 -10.82 1.52
C THR A 392 -8.38 -11.52 2.89
N ALA A 393 -9.28 -12.47 3.20
CA ALA A 393 -9.22 -13.26 4.42
C ALA A 393 -7.90 -14.06 4.53
N LEU A 394 -7.48 -14.70 3.44
CA LEU A 394 -6.18 -15.37 3.35
C LEU A 394 -5.02 -14.41 3.60
N CYS A 395 -5.08 -13.19 3.05
CA CYS A 395 -4.06 -12.17 3.29
C CYS A 395 -4.03 -11.67 4.74
N PHE A 396 -5.18 -11.50 5.38
CA PHE A 396 -5.24 -11.16 6.81
C PHE A 396 -4.68 -12.29 7.68
N GLN A 397 -4.94 -13.55 7.33
CA GLN A 397 -4.36 -14.69 8.02
C GLN A 397 -2.83 -14.71 7.87
N TRP A 398 -2.30 -14.42 6.68
CA TRP A 398 -0.85 -14.28 6.45
C TRP A 398 -0.23 -13.15 7.26
N LYS A 399 -0.80 -11.94 7.19
CA LYS A 399 -0.35 -10.79 7.98
C LYS A 399 -0.32 -11.12 9.47
N ARG A 400 -1.37 -11.76 9.99
CA ARG A 400 -1.44 -12.21 11.39
C ARG A 400 -0.37 -13.24 11.74
N LYS A 401 -0.14 -14.26 10.88
CA LYS A 401 0.94 -15.25 11.10
C LYS A 401 2.32 -14.57 11.13
N LEU A 402 2.56 -13.61 10.23
CA LEU A 402 3.80 -12.84 10.16
C LEU A 402 4.01 -11.96 11.41
N GLU A 403 2.98 -11.28 11.88
CA GLU A 403 3.02 -10.48 13.11
C GLU A 403 3.33 -11.35 14.34
N ILE A 404 2.67 -12.51 14.46
CA ILE A 404 2.94 -13.48 15.54
C ILE A 404 4.41 -13.94 15.50
N HIS A 405 4.92 -14.29 14.32
CA HIS A 405 6.31 -14.73 14.17
C HIS A 405 7.31 -13.61 14.50
N ARG A 406 7.07 -12.38 14.03
CA ARG A 406 7.91 -11.22 14.39
C ARG A 406 7.91 -10.98 15.91
N ALA A 407 6.76 -11.11 16.56
CA ALA A 407 6.67 -11.01 18.03
C ALA A 407 7.43 -12.14 18.75
N GLN A 408 7.45 -13.35 18.19
CA GLN A 408 8.25 -14.46 18.70
C GLN A 408 9.76 -14.21 18.52
N GLN A 409 10.17 -13.64 17.39
CA GLN A 409 11.58 -13.27 17.16
C GLN A 409 12.05 -12.14 18.07
N THR A 410 11.21 -11.12 18.31
CA THR A 410 11.56 -10.00 19.21
C THR A 410 11.61 -10.41 20.67
N SER A 411 10.94 -11.52 21.05
CA SER A 411 10.98 -12.10 22.40
C SER A 411 12.07 -13.16 22.59
N ASN A 412 12.88 -13.48 21.56
CA ASN A 412 14.00 -14.42 21.69
C ASN A 412 15.16 -13.80 22.50
N PRO A 413 15.53 -14.36 23.66
CA PRO A 413 16.64 -13.87 24.47
C PRO A 413 18.02 -14.35 23.98
N GLU A 414 18.08 -15.33 23.07
CA GLU A 414 19.36 -15.87 22.60
C GLU A 414 20.09 -14.88 21.68
N THR A 415 21.35 -14.60 22.00
CA THR A 415 22.27 -13.83 21.16
C THR A 415 23.39 -14.71 20.62
N ASP A 416 23.88 -14.43 19.42
CA ASP A 416 25.06 -15.06 18.83
C ASP A 416 26.36 -14.55 19.47
N GLU A 417 27.49 -15.03 18.97
CA GLU A 417 28.84 -14.67 19.47
C GLU A 417 29.16 -13.17 19.29
N LEU A 418 28.39 -12.46 18.47
CA LEU A 418 28.51 -11.02 18.24
C LEU A 418 27.52 -10.20 19.08
N GLY A 419 26.74 -10.85 19.96
CA GLY A 419 25.71 -10.20 20.77
C GLY A 419 24.45 -9.82 19.98
N LEU A 420 24.30 -10.30 18.75
CA LEU A 420 23.11 -10.09 17.93
C LEU A 420 22.09 -11.20 18.21
N ARG A 421 20.80 -10.86 18.25
CA ARG A 421 19.76 -11.86 18.55
C ARG A 421 19.74 -12.95 17.47
N LYS A 422 19.79 -14.22 17.88
CA LYS A 422 19.75 -15.37 16.98
C LYS A 422 18.40 -15.45 16.28
N THR A 423 18.42 -15.48 14.95
CA THR A 423 17.22 -15.59 14.10
C THR A 423 16.94 -17.02 13.61
N SER A 424 17.82 -17.99 13.88
CA SER A 424 17.92 -19.24 13.09
C SER A 424 17.43 -20.53 13.76
N LEU A 425 16.85 -20.50 14.96
CA LEU A 425 16.44 -21.73 15.69
C LEU A 425 14.93 -22.00 15.72
N HIS A 426 14.12 -21.15 15.09
CA HIS A 426 12.68 -21.35 14.96
C HIS A 426 12.26 -21.63 13.51
N PRO A 427 11.13 -22.33 13.30
CA PRO A 427 10.66 -22.68 11.96
C PRO A 427 10.66 -21.44 11.07
N VAL A 428 11.07 -21.63 9.80
CA VAL A 428 11.15 -20.61 8.76
C VAL A 428 10.00 -19.63 8.94
N ALA A 429 10.31 -18.33 8.95
CA ALA A 429 9.30 -17.28 9.07
C ALA A 429 8.10 -17.64 8.20
N PRO A 430 6.84 -17.39 8.63
CA PRO A 430 5.68 -17.44 7.76
C PRO A 430 5.72 -16.20 6.84
N SER A 431 6.87 -16.02 6.20
CA SER A 431 7.12 -15.10 5.12
C SER A 431 7.35 -15.95 3.89
N LEU A 432 6.87 -15.46 2.75
CA LEU A 432 7.11 -16.15 1.49
C LEU A 432 8.57 -15.96 1.06
N ALA A 433 9.26 -14.93 1.57
CA ALA A 433 10.66 -14.63 1.29
C ALA A 433 11.60 -15.84 1.50
N PRO A 434 12.57 -16.05 0.59
CA PRO A 434 13.44 -17.21 0.66
C PRO A 434 14.25 -17.20 1.97
N PRO A 435 14.40 -18.35 2.65
CA PRO A 435 15.29 -18.45 3.81
C PRO A 435 16.70 -18.13 3.35
N ILE A 436 17.37 -17.21 4.06
CA ILE A 436 18.81 -16.99 3.87
C ILE A 436 19.49 -18.29 4.29
N VAL A 437 19.91 -19.07 3.29
CA VAL A 437 20.73 -20.26 3.50
C VAL A 437 22.07 -19.77 4.02
N HIS A 438 22.28 -19.91 5.33
CA HIS A 438 23.63 -19.86 5.88
C HIS A 438 24.32 -21.15 5.45
N ASP A 439 25.07 -21.08 4.34
CA ASP A 439 26.07 -22.09 4.01
C ASP A 439 27.05 -22.17 5.17
N SER A 440 26.85 -23.18 6.00
CA SER A 440 27.78 -23.57 7.03
C SER A 440 28.93 -24.26 6.31
N TYR A 441 29.92 -23.48 5.87
CA TYR A 441 31.20 -24.03 5.43
C TYR A 441 31.76 -24.92 6.56
N LYS A 442 31.86 -26.21 6.28
CA LYS A 442 32.77 -27.14 6.95
C LYS A 442 33.72 -27.70 5.92
#